data_AF-A0A397M6S0-F1
#
_entry.id   AF-A0A397M6S0-F1
#
_cell.length_a   1.000
_cell.length_b   1.000
_cell.length_c   1.000
_cell.angle_alpha   90.00
_cell.angle_beta   90.00
_cell.angle_gamma   90.00
#
_symmetry.space_group_name_H-M   'P 1'
#
loop_
_entity.id
_entity.type
_entity.pdbx_description
1 polymer ?
#
loop_
_entity_poly.entity_id
_entity_poly.type
_entity_poly.pdbx_seq_one_letter_code
_entity_poly.pdbx_strand_id
1 'polypeptide(L)'
;MTPTEIEERIAKLERGVSLLKVENAAHRWFTTALIGSHPDLDMLLAMVRGAIQRVHEQAGPEGLSPSAVLVTKRLEELVAKILKSKAARAAGDGQAAAQQERTSEPARAIGQMRTGRSSNDDQEPER
;
A
#
# COMPACT_ATOMS: atom_id res chain seq x y z
N MET A 1 -43.26 29.62 -8.48
CA MET A 1 -42.28 28.99 -7.59
C MET A 1 -42.00 29.96 -6.45
N THR A 2 -42.29 29.58 -5.21
CA THR A 2 -42.15 30.43 -4.03
C THR A 2 -40.74 30.30 -3.43
N PRO A 3 -40.27 31.26 -2.61
CA PRO A 3 -38.98 31.15 -1.92
C PRO A 3 -38.83 29.86 -1.11
N THR A 4 -39.91 29.41 -0.45
CA THR A 4 -39.94 28.17 0.32
C THR A 4 -39.78 26.91 -0.55
N GLU A 5 -40.41 26.88 -1.73
CA GLU A 5 -40.26 25.78 -2.69
C GLU A 5 -38.83 25.69 -3.28
N ILE A 6 -38.11 26.82 -3.32
CA ILE A 6 -36.70 26.86 -3.74
C ILE A 6 -35.82 26.27 -2.63
N GLU A 7 -36.02 26.67 -1.39
CA GLU A 7 -35.27 26.15 -0.23
C GLU A 7 -35.46 24.65 -0.06
N GLU A 8 -36.68 24.13 -0.22
CA GLU A 8 -36.96 22.68 -0.15
C GLU A 8 -36.25 21.89 -1.25
N ARG A 9 -36.20 22.43 -2.48
CA ARG A 9 -35.45 21.80 -3.58
C ARG A 9 -33.95 21.83 -3.35
N ILE A 10 -33.40 22.92 -2.81
CA ILE A 10 -31.98 23.01 -2.45
C ILE A 10 -31.66 21.97 -1.36
N ALA A 11 -32.44 21.90 -0.28
CA ALA A 11 -32.24 20.92 0.79
C ALA A 11 -32.38 19.47 0.29
N LYS A 12 -33.22 19.21 -0.71
CA LYS A 12 -33.32 17.89 -1.37
C LYS A 12 -32.07 17.57 -2.19
N LEU A 13 -31.54 18.53 -2.94
CA LEU A 13 -30.33 18.37 -3.73
C LEU A 13 -29.10 18.18 -2.83
N GLU A 14 -28.97 18.95 -1.75
CA GLU A 14 -27.88 18.82 -0.78
C GLU A 14 -27.86 17.45 -0.09
N ARG A 15 -29.04 16.91 0.25
CA ARG A 15 -29.17 15.53 0.74
C ARG A 15 -28.72 14.51 -0.30
N GLY A 16 -29.12 14.68 -1.57
CA GLY A 16 -28.67 13.82 -2.67
C GLY A 16 -27.15 13.85 -2.86
N VAL A 17 -26.55 15.05 -2.85
CA VAL A 17 -25.10 15.23 -2.94
C VAL A 17 -24.38 14.59 -1.76
N SER A 18 -24.93 14.70 -0.55
CA SER A 18 -24.32 14.11 0.64
C SER A 18 -24.35 12.58 0.60
N LEU A 19 -25.46 11.99 0.15
CA LEU A 19 -25.58 10.54 -0.01
C LEU A 19 -24.57 10.00 -1.04
N LEU A 20 -24.47 10.68 -2.20
CA LEU A 20 -23.50 10.33 -3.25
C LEU A 20 -22.05 10.45 -2.77
N LYS A 21 -21.74 11.42 -1.90
CA LYS A 21 -20.41 11.54 -1.30
C LYS A 21 -20.09 10.35 -0.39
N VAL A 22 -21.05 9.89 0.41
CA VAL A 22 -20.88 8.72 1.29
C VAL A 22 -20.69 7.44 0.47
N GLU A 23 -21.52 7.22 -0.56
CA GLU A 23 -21.34 6.08 -1.47
C GLU A 23 -19.99 6.10 -2.17
N ASN A 24 -19.58 7.25 -2.70
CA ASN A 24 -18.28 7.39 -3.35
C ASN A 24 -17.13 7.12 -2.37
N ALA A 25 -17.22 7.62 -1.14
CA ALA A 25 -16.24 7.34 -0.09
C ALA A 25 -16.16 5.84 0.25
N ALA A 26 -17.31 5.18 0.40
CA ALA A 26 -17.37 3.74 0.66
C ALA A 26 -16.76 2.92 -0.48
N HIS A 27 -17.10 3.27 -1.73
CA HIS A 27 -16.55 2.61 -2.92
C HIS A 27 -15.03 2.80 -3.00
N ARG A 28 -14.54 4.03 -2.75
CA ARG A 28 -13.11 4.35 -2.74
C ARG A 28 -12.36 3.56 -1.66
N TRP A 29 -12.95 3.43 -0.47
CA TRP A 29 -12.38 2.64 0.62
C TRP A 29 -12.31 1.15 0.24
N PHE A 30 -13.42 0.57 -0.26
CA PHE A 30 -13.49 -0.82 -0.67
C PHE A 30 -12.44 -1.16 -1.75
N THR A 31 -12.33 -0.34 -2.80
CA THR A 31 -11.33 -0.56 -3.84
C THR A 31 -9.90 -0.46 -3.30
N THR A 32 -9.65 0.45 -2.35
CA THR A 32 -8.32 0.58 -1.73
C THR A 32 -7.99 -0.65 -0.88
N ALA A 33 -8.96 -1.17 -0.13
CA ALA A 33 -8.80 -2.39 0.66
C ALA A 33 -8.52 -3.61 -0.23
N LEU A 34 -9.26 -3.78 -1.33
CA LEU A 34 -9.04 -4.84 -2.31
C LEU A 34 -7.66 -4.75 -2.96
N ILE A 35 -7.22 -3.57 -3.37
CA ILE A 35 -5.86 -3.38 -3.91
C ILE A 35 -4.82 -3.72 -2.83
N GLY A 36 -5.04 -3.27 -1.59
CA GLY A 36 -4.14 -3.55 -0.47
C GLY A 36 -3.99 -5.05 -0.16
N SER A 37 -5.04 -5.85 -0.33
CA SER A 37 -5.06 -7.29 -0.05
C SER A 37 -4.81 -8.19 -1.25
N HIS A 38 -4.72 -7.64 -2.47
CA HIS A 38 -4.61 -8.45 -3.68
C HIS A 38 -3.29 -9.24 -3.74
N PRO A 39 -3.29 -10.54 -4.06
CA PRO A 39 -2.07 -11.36 -4.06
C PRO A 39 -1.08 -10.92 -5.15
N ASP A 40 -1.58 -10.47 -6.30
CA ASP A 40 -0.78 -10.08 -7.45
C ASP A 40 -1.14 -8.65 -7.92
N LEU A 41 -0.31 -7.68 -7.56
CA LEU A 41 -0.50 -6.28 -7.96
C LEU A 41 -0.11 -6.02 -9.43
N ASP A 42 0.74 -6.85 -10.01
CA ASP A 42 1.19 -6.70 -11.39
C ASP A 42 0.12 -7.16 -12.38
N MET A 43 -0.55 -8.27 -12.07
CA MET A 43 -1.75 -8.68 -12.81
C MET A 43 -2.84 -7.60 -12.74
N LEU A 44 -3.07 -7.02 -11.55
CA LEU A 44 -4.09 -6.00 -11.38
C LEU A 44 -3.74 -4.71 -12.14
N LEU A 45 -2.47 -4.31 -12.13
CA LEU A 45 -1.97 -3.20 -12.95
C LEU A 45 -2.13 -3.46 -14.45
N ALA A 46 -1.81 -4.66 -14.92
CA ALA A 46 -1.95 -5.05 -16.32
C ALA A 46 -3.42 -5.03 -16.76
N MET A 47 -4.34 -5.54 -15.94
CA MET A 47 -5.78 -5.51 -16.22
C MET A 47 -6.31 -4.08 -16.34
N VAL A 48 -5.94 -3.18 -15.42
CA VAL A 48 -6.40 -1.79 -15.44
C VAL A 48 -5.82 -1.04 -16.63
N ARG A 49 -4.53 -1.22 -16.95
CA ARG A 49 -3.92 -0.64 -18.16
C ARG A 49 -4.58 -1.16 -19.44
N GLY A 50 -4.87 -2.46 -19.52
CA GLY A 50 -5.60 -3.04 -20.64
C GLY A 50 -7.05 -2.55 -20.75
N ALA A 51 -7.68 -2.16 -19.64
CA ALA A 51 -8.99 -1.51 -19.68
C ALA A 51 -8.92 -0.08 -20.21
N ILE A 52 -7.92 0.71 -19.80
CA ILE A 52 -7.66 2.06 -20.35
C ILE A 52 -7.43 1.97 -21.86
N GLN A 53 -6.57 1.05 -22.28
CA GLN A 53 -6.25 0.85 -23.69
C GLN A 53 -7.50 0.52 -24.52
N ARG A 54 -8.36 -0.39 -24.01
CA ARG A 54 -9.63 -0.72 -24.67
C ARG A 54 -10.59 0.47 -24.78
N VAL A 55 -10.64 1.35 -23.77
CA VAL A 55 -11.44 2.57 -23.84
C VAL A 55 -10.90 3.50 -24.94
N HIS A 56 -9.58 3.65 -25.04
CA HIS A 56 -8.96 4.43 -26.11
C HIS A 56 -9.16 3.82 -27.50
N GLU A 57 -9.11 2.50 -27.65
CA GLU A 57 -9.38 1.80 -28.91
C GLU A 57 -10.83 1.98 -29.40
N GLN A 58 -11.76 2.21 -28.48
CA GLN A 58 -13.15 2.53 -28.79
C GLN A 58 -13.37 4.01 -29.11
N ALA A 59 -12.33 4.85 -29.08
CA ALA A 59 -12.43 6.25 -29.50
C ALA A 59 -12.73 6.31 -31.01
N GLY A 60 -13.87 6.89 -31.35
CA GLY A 60 -14.22 7.16 -32.74
C GLY A 60 -13.41 8.34 -33.32
N PRO A 61 -13.68 8.73 -34.57
CA PRO A 61 -13.03 9.90 -35.19
C PRO A 61 -13.29 11.22 -34.44
N GLU A 62 -14.39 11.28 -33.68
CA GLU A 62 -14.79 12.39 -32.80
C GLU A 62 -14.02 12.39 -31.45
N GLY A 63 -13.21 11.36 -31.18
CA GLY A 63 -12.55 11.13 -29.89
C GLY A 63 -13.39 10.36 -28.88
N LEU A 64 -13.03 10.47 -27.60
CA LEU A 64 -13.71 9.80 -26.49
C LEU A 64 -14.97 10.57 -26.08
N SER A 65 -16.06 9.85 -25.82
CA SER A 65 -17.25 10.45 -25.21
C SER A 65 -16.92 10.99 -23.81
N PRO A 66 -17.65 12.01 -23.30
CA PRO A 66 -17.42 12.55 -21.95
C PRO A 66 -17.49 11.48 -20.85
N SER A 67 -18.37 10.49 -21.02
CA SER A 67 -18.47 9.33 -20.12
C SER A 67 -17.22 8.45 -20.19
N ALA A 68 -16.67 8.20 -21.39
CA ALA A 68 -15.45 7.44 -21.57
C ALA A 68 -14.23 8.16 -20.95
N VAL A 69 -14.15 9.49 -21.09
CA VAL A 69 -13.11 10.31 -20.42
C VAL A 69 -13.18 10.17 -18.90
N LEU A 70 -14.39 10.21 -18.32
CA LEU A 70 -14.56 10.04 -16.87
C LEU A 70 -14.14 8.64 -16.40
N VAL A 71 -14.45 7.61 -17.20
CA VAL A 71 -14.04 6.23 -16.91
C VAL A 71 -12.53 6.09 -16.98
N THR A 72 -11.88 6.61 -18.03
CA THR A 72 -10.42 6.59 -18.17
C THR A 72 -9.74 7.24 -16.97
N LYS A 73 -10.20 8.43 -16.54
CA LYS A 73 -9.65 9.11 -15.37
C LYS A 73 -9.76 8.28 -14.09
N ARG A 74 -10.89 7.59 -13.89
CA ARG A 74 -11.05 6.67 -12.74
C ARG A 74 -10.10 5.49 -12.82
N LEU A 75 -9.87 4.94 -14.01
CA LEU A 75 -8.91 3.85 -14.20
C LEU A 75 -7.46 4.32 -13.95
N GLU A 76 -7.10 5.53 -14.37
CA GLU A 76 -5.79 6.14 -14.06
C GLU A 76 -5.58 6.33 -12.55
N GLU A 77 -6.61 6.78 -11.83
CA GLU A 77 -6.57 6.86 -10.36
C GLU A 77 -6.35 5.47 -9.71
N LEU A 78 -6.90 4.40 -10.31
CA LEU A 78 -6.63 3.04 -9.86
C LEU A 78 -5.19 2.62 -10.13
N VAL A 79 -4.63 2.93 -11.30
CA VAL A 79 -3.21 2.71 -11.60
C VAL A 79 -2.32 3.34 -10.54
N ALA A 80 -2.56 4.61 -10.19
CA ALA A 80 -1.78 5.30 -9.17
C ALA A 80 -1.86 4.61 -7.79
N LYS A 81 -3.05 4.13 -7.39
CA LYS A 81 -3.23 3.39 -6.12
C LYS A 81 -2.49 2.06 -6.12
N ILE A 82 -2.53 1.31 -7.23
CA ILE A 82 -1.84 0.02 -7.36
C ILE A 82 -0.33 0.22 -7.27
N LEU A 83 0.22 1.22 -7.99
CA LEU A 83 1.64 1.55 -7.94
C LEU A 83 2.07 1.97 -6.53
N LYS A 84 1.26 2.78 -5.83
CA LYS A 84 1.52 3.15 -4.43
C LYS A 84 1.54 1.94 -3.52
N SER A 85 0.57 1.03 -3.64
CA SER A 85 0.54 -0.22 -2.86
C SER A 85 1.75 -1.12 -3.16
N LYS A 86 2.18 -1.19 -4.42
CA LYS A 86 3.37 -1.95 -4.83
C LYS A 86 4.65 -1.37 -4.19
N ALA A 87 4.81 -0.04 -4.23
CA ALA A 87 5.92 0.63 -3.57
C ALA A 87 5.91 0.45 -2.04
N ALA A 88 4.73 0.50 -1.41
CA ALA A 88 4.59 0.26 0.02
C ALA A 88 4.97 -1.16 0.43
N ARG A 89 4.61 -2.19 -0.37
CA ARG A 89 5.03 -3.58 -0.13
C ARG A 89 6.54 -3.74 -0.28
N ALA A 90 7.13 -3.23 -1.36
CA ALA A 90 8.58 -3.29 -1.56
C ALA A 90 9.36 -2.62 -0.42
N ALA A 91 8.86 -1.49 0.11
CA ALA A 91 9.46 -0.82 1.27
C ALA A 91 9.29 -1.64 2.57
N GLY A 92 8.12 -2.26 2.79
CA GLY A 92 7.85 -3.12 3.93
C GLY A 92 8.70 -4.40 3.92
N ASP A 93 8.85 -5.04 2.76
CA ASP A 93 9.71 -6.21 2.57
C ASP A 93 11.18 -5.85 2.79
N GLY A 94 11.63 -4.67 2.31
CA GLY A 94 12.98 -4.17 2.57
C GLY A 94 13.25 -3.88 4.05
N GLN A 95 12.25 -3.39 4.79
CA GLN A 95 12.35 -3.20 6.24
C GLN A 95 12.35 -4.54 7.00
N ALA A 96 11.53 -5.51 6.58
CA ALA A 96 11.52 -6.84 7.16
C ALA A 96 12.85 -7.57 6.94
N ALA A 97 13.41 -7.51 5.73
CA ALA A 97 14.72 -8.07 5.40
C ALA A 97 15.86 -7.42 6.20
N ALA A 98 15.87 -6.08 6.30
CA ALA A 98 16.85 -5.35 7.10
C ALA A 98 16.75 -5.64 8.61
N GLN A 99 15.56 -5.98 9.11
CA GLN A 99 15.34 -6.37 10.51
C GLN A 99 15.74 -7.83 10.77
N GLN A 100 15.61 -8.71 9.77
CA GLN A 100 16.09 -10.10 9.81
C GLN A 100 17.62 -10.21 9.74
N GLU A 101 18.29 -9.34 8.98
CA GLU A 101 19.76 -9.28 8.97
C GLU A 101 20.34 -8.83 10.32
N ARG A 102 19.67 -7.90 11.02
CA ARG A 102 20.10 -7.46 12.37
C ARG A 102 19.87 -8.48 13.48
N THR A 103 18.94 -9.42 13.32
CA THR A 103 18.77 -10.53 14.26
C THR A 103 19.65 -11.74 13.93
N SER A 104 20.35 -11.71 12.79
CA SER A 104 21.22 -12.78 12.32
C SER A 104 22.71 -12.51 12.59
N GLU A 105 23.08 -11.42 13.28
CA GLU A 105 24.44 -11.24 13.77
C GLU A 105 24.80 -12.38 14.74
N PRO A 106 25.88 -13.13 14.49
CA PRO A 106 26.13 -14.39 15.17
C PRO A 106 26.52 -14.14 16.62
N ALA A 107 25.92 -14.92 17.52
CA ALA A 107 26.39 -15.17 18.88
C ALA A 107 27.79 -15.85 18.87
N ARG A 108 28.82 -15.12 18.43
CA ARG A 108 30.23 -15.51 18.47
C ARG A 108 31.06 -14.41 19.12
N ALA A 109 30.74 -14.07 20.36
CA ALA A 109 31.65 -13.30 21.21
C ALA A 109 31.42 -13.46 22.72
N ILE A 110 30.78 -14.53 23.20
CA ILE A 110 30.68 -14.79 24.65
C ILE A 110 31.04 -16.26 24.91
N GLY A 111 32.34 -16.53 24.93
CA GLY A 111 32.87 -17.89 25.12
C GLY A 111 34.38 -17.94 25.30
N GLN A 112 34.99 -16.92 25.89
CA GLN A 112 36.34 -17.02 26.45
C GLN A 112 36.38 -16.30 27.80
N MET A 113 35.68 -16.84 28.79
CA MET A 113 36.03 -16.60 30.19
C MET A 113 35.98 -17.93 30.95
N ARG A 114 37.17 -18.36 31.38
CA ARG A 114 37.44 -19.01 32.66
C ARG A 114 37.15 -20.50 32.80
N THR A 115 38.16 -21.31 32.50
CA THR A 115 38.59 -22.46 33.33
C THR A 115 40.14 -22.47 33.27
N GLY A 116 40.94 -22.63 34.32
CA GLY A 116 40.67 -23.08 35.68
C GLY A 116 41.63 -22.46 36.70
N ARG A 117 41.43 -22.91 37.92
CA ARG A 117 41.87 -22.41 39.21
C ARG A 117 42.96 -23.34 39.75
N SER A 118 43.97 -22.74 40.40
CA SER A 118 44.75 -23.26 41.55
C SER A 118 45.74 -24.40 41.33
N SER A 119 47.00 -24.13 41.70
CA SER A 119 47.71 -24.64 42.91
C SER A 119 49.11 -24.01 42.94
N ASN A 120 49.45 -23.16 43.91
CA ASN A 120 50.25 -23.50 45.10
C ASN A 120 51.25 -24.64 44.87
N ASP A 121 52.54 -24.31 44.81
CA ASP A 121 53.61 -25.14 45.35
C ASP A 121 54.85 -24.27 45.65
N ASP A 122 55.14 -24.19 46.95
CA ASP A 122 56.45 -23.96 47.53
C ASP A 122 57.47 -24.98 47.00
N GLN A 123 58.66 -24.52 46.61
CA GLN A 123 59.92 -25.19 46.97
C GLN A 123 61.16 -24.36 46.58
N GLU A 124 62.03 -24.17 47.56
CA GLU A 124 63.44 -23.79 47.43
C GLU A 124 64.20 -24.70 46.43
N PRO A 125 65.43 -24.32 46.06
CA PRO A 125 66.51 -25.13 46.61
C PRO A 125 67.72 -24.33 47.08
N GLU A 126 68.22 -24.74 48.25
CA GLU A 126 69.61 -24.63 48.65
C GLU A 126 70.54 -25.26 47.60
N ARG A 127 71.56 -24.52 47.15
CA ARG A 127 73.00 -24.76 47.39
C ARG A 127 73.87 -23.88 46.51
#